data_AF-A0A954BFA7-F1
#
_entry.id   AF-A0A954BFA7-F1
#
_cell.length_a   1.000
_cell.length_b   1.000
_cell.length_c   1.000
_cell.angle_alpha   90.00
_cell.angle_beta   90.00
_cell.angle_gamma   90.00
#
_symmetry.space_group_name_H-M   'P 1'
#
loop_
_entity.id
_entity.type
_entity.pdbx_description
1 polymer ?
#
loop_
_entity_poly.entity_id
_entity_poly.type
_entity_poly.pdbx_seq_one_letter_code
_entity_poly.pdbx_strand_id
1 'polypeptide(L)'
;MGELGLNKILGALLATALGLFGLKALSDAVFSSGGEGHHATEEAEATSLSEQMCKEFAYCVEVAGGGGGAAQEEEKVFDLGAELAAADASRGERVFKGQCTTCHTIDDGGPNATGPNLHGVVDRPKASHPGFSYSAALSGVGGNWTYEDLNHWLTNPGAYARGTSMSFAGLRKDADRMNVIAYLASQTPNAIPFPAPLAADGGDAAPAEGEAAPAEGGEAAAPAEETAPAGGVADAATDTVQEAAAAVTDAASDAAGAVTEAASDAV
;
A
#
# COMPACT_ATOMS: atom_id res chain seq x y z
N MET A 1 -69.77 -9.20 -12.52
CA MET A 1 -68.91 -8.02 -12.33
C MET A 1 -68.51 -7.58 -13.73
N GLY A 2 -69.08 -6.47 -14.20
CA GLY A 2 -69.13 -6.14 -15.64
C GLY A 2 -67.77 -5.86 -16.26
N GLU A 3 -67.69 -5.97 -17.58
CA GLU A 3 -66.50 -5.70 -18.42
C GLU A 3 -65.85 -4.33 -18.13
N LEU A 4 -66.60 -3.35 -17.61
CA LEU A 4 -66.07 -2.06 -17.14
C LEU A 4 -65.05 -2.20 -15.99
N GLY A 5 -65.20 -3.21 -15.11
CA GLY A 5 -64.26 -3.47 -14.02
C GLY A 5 -62.95 -4.06 -14.53
N LEU A 6 -63.03 -4.96 -15.51
CA LEU A 6 -61.85 -5.59 -16.10
C LEU A 6 -61.02 -4.59 -16.91
N ASN A 7 -61.66 -3.70 -17.68
CA ASN A 7 -60.95 -2.65 -18.43
C ASN A 7 -60.27 -1.64 -17.50
N LYS A 8 -60.84 -1.37 -16.31
CA LYS A 8 -60.19 -0.52 -15.29
C LYS A 8 -58.98 -1.18 -14.66
N ILE A 9 -59.07 -2.49 -14.35
CA ILE A 9 -57.93 -3.24 -13.80
C ILE A 9 -56.82 -3.35 -14.85
N LEU A 10 -57.16 -3.68 -16.10
CA LEU A 10 -56.20 -3.78 -17.19
C LEU A 10 -55.56 -2.42 -17.48
N GLY A 11 -56.35 -1.33 -17.47
CA GLY A 11 -55.86 0.03 -17.63
C GLY A 11 -54.92 0.46 -16.49
N ALA A 12 -55.23 0.11 -15.24
CA ALA A 12 -54.34 0.38 -14.11
C ALA A 12 -53.02 -0.39 -14.24
N LEU A 13 -53.07 -1.68 -14.61
CA LEU A 13 -51.87 -2.49 -14.84
C LEU A 13 -51.01 -1.94 -15.99
N LEU A 14 -51.64 -1.54 -17.09
CA LEU A 14 -50.94 -0.92 -18.23
C LEU A 14 -50.31 0.42 -17.86
N ALA A 15 -51.02 1.27 -17.11
CA ALA A 15 -50.50 2.55 -16.65
C ALA A 15 -49.32 2.38 -15.69
N THR A 16 -49.39 1.41 -14.77
CA THR A 16 -48.27 1.08 -13.88
C THR A 16 -47.08 0.53 -14.65
N ALA A 17 -47.30 -0.40 -15.58
CA ALA A 17 -46.24 -0.96 -16.42
C ALA A 17 -45.56 0.11 -17.29
N LEU A 18 -46.34 0.98 -17.93
CA LEU A 18 -45.83 2.08 -18.76
C LEU A 18 -45.10 3.12 -17.90
N GLY A 19 -45.60 3.39 -16.69
CA GLY A 19 -44.93 4.26 -15.72
C GLY A 19 -43.56 3.73 -15.31
N LEU A 20 -43.45 2.44 -14.99
CA LEU A 20 -42.18 1.81 -14.63
C LEU A 20 -41.20 1.78 -15.81
N PHE A 21 -41.67 1.41 -17.00
CA PHE A 21 -40.82 1.39 -18.20
C PHE A 21 -40.39 2.80 -18.61
N GLY A 22 -41.29 3.77 -18.50
CA GLY A 22 -41.01 5.18 -18.75
C GLY A 22 -39.98 5.75 -17.77
N LEU A 23 -40.11 5.47 -16.48
CA LEU A 23 -39.14 5.91 -15.47
C LEU A 23 -37.76 5.29 -15.71
N LYS A 24 -37.69 4.01 -16.10
CA LYS A 24 -36.45 3.35 -16.48
C LYS A 24 -35.82 3.99 -17.73
N ALA A 25 -36.60 4.23 -18.78
CA ALA A 25 -36.10 4.87 -20.00
C ALA A 25 -35.62 6.31 -19.75
N LEU A 26 -36.31 7.06 -18.88
CA LEU A 26 -35.91 8.41 -18.48
C LEU A 26 -34.64 8.38 -17.61
N SER A 27 -34.52 7.40 -16.71
CA SER A 27 -33.29 7.14 -15.96
C SER A 27 -32.12 6.83 -16.90
N ASP A 28 -32.29 5.88 -17.82
CA ASP A 28 -31.26 5.51 -18.78
C ASP A 28 -30.87 6.72 -19.66
N ALA A 29 -31.83 7.56 -20.09
CA ALA A 29 -31.55 8.76 -20.87
C ALA A 29 -30.83 9.87 -20.08
N VAL A 30 -31.17 10.06 -18.80
CA VAL A 30 -30.54 11.09 -17.94
C VAL A 30 -29.16 10.65 -17.45
N PHE A 31 -29.00 9.36 -17.13
CA PHE A 31 -27.76 8.82 -16.56
C PHE A 31 -26.80 8.25 -17.61
N SER A 32 -27.19 8.07 -18.89
CA SER A 32 -26.29 7.67 -19.99
C SER A 32 -25.62 8.85 -20.70
N SER A 33 -25.32 9.94 -20.00
CA SER A 33 -24.39 10.95 -20.53
C SER A 33 -22.95 10.44 -20.43
N GLY A 34 -22.61 9.47 -21.28
CA GLY A 34 -21.27 8.95 -21.45
C GLY A 34 -21.20 7.53 -22.03
N GLY A 35 -21.31 7.42 -23.35
CA GLY A 35 -20.74 6.29 -24.11
C GLY A 35 -21.76 5.35 -24.75
N GLU A 36 -21.87 5.42 -26.07
CA GLU A 36 -22.43 4.37 -26.93
C GLU A 36 -21.73 3.02 -26.67
N GLY A 37 -22.49 1.99 -26.30
CA GLY A 37 -22.02 0.61 -26.21
C GLY A 37 -23.18 -0.34 -25.89
N HIS A 38 -23.67 -1.04 -26.90
CA HIS A 38 -24.80 -1.97 -26.84
C HIS A 38 -24.62 -3.09 -25.78
N HIS A 39 -25.57 -3.21 -24.85
CA HIS A 39 -25.77 -4.46 -24.08
C HIS A 39 -27.05 -5.16 -24.57
N ALA A 40 -26.86 -6.27 -25.28
CA ALA A 40 -27.90 -7.26 -25.53
C ALA A 40 -27.78 -8.40 -24.50
N THR A 41 -28.83 -8.51 -23.68
CA THR A 41 -29.46 -9.70 -23.08
C THR A 41 -28.59 -10.90 -22.69
N GLU A 42 -28.54 -11.13 -21.37
CA GLU A 42 -28.81 -12.37 -20.61
C GLU A 42 -28.83 -13.71 -21.40
N GLU A 43 -27.96 -14.67 -21.05
CA GLU A 43 -28.25 -15.77 -20.13
C GLU A 43 -26.97 -16.56 -19.79
N ALA A 44 -27.00 -17.19 -18.62
CA ALA A 44 -25.89 -17.78 -17.91
C ALA A 44 -25.35 -19.08 -18.54
N GLU A 45 -24.03 -19.17 -18.64
CA GLU A 45 -23.32 -20.38 -18.25
C GLU A 45 -21.95 -19.99 -17.70
N ALA A 46 -21.52 -20.67 -16.64
CA ALA A 46 -20.34 -20.37 -15.84
C ALA A 46 -19.04 -20.39 -16.67
N THR A 47 -18.79 -19.31 -17.38
CA THR A 47 -17.47 -18.99 -17.92
C THR A 47 -16.62 -18.52 -16.75
N SER A 48 -15.45 -19.13 -16.66
CA SER A 48 -14.61 -19.14 -15.47
C SER A 48 -14.25 -17.72 -15.02
N LEU A 49 -14.16 -17.50 -13.70
CA LEU A 49 -13.67 -16.23 -13.14
C LEU A 49 -12.30 -15.85 -13.73
N SER A 50 -11.53 -16.83 -14.21
CA SER A 50 -10.30 -16.64 -15.00
C SER A 50 -10.51 -15.96 -16.35
N GLU A 51 -11.52 -16.31 -17.15
CA GLU A 51 -11.80 -15.63 -18.43
C GLU A 51 -12.26 -14.18 -18.24
N GLN A 52 -13.01 -13.93 -17.18
CA GLN A 52 -13.48 -12.58 -16.87
C GLN A 52 -12.33 -11.68 -16.39
N MET A 53 -11.31 -12.26 -15.76
CA MET A 53 -10.08 -11.56 -15.40
C MET A 53 -9.19 -11.27 -16.63
N CYS A 54 -9.17 -12.15 -17.64
CA CYS A 54 -8.41 -11.93 -18.88
C CYS A 54 -8.93 -10.76 -19.74
N LYS A 55 -10.22 -10.41 -19.62
CA LYS A 55 -10.85 -9.38 -20.47
C LYS A 55 -10.74 -7.95 -19.92
N GLU A 56 -10.50 -7.82 -18.61
CA GLU A 56 -10.35 -6.51 -17.92
C GLU A 56 -8.90 -6.18 -17.57
N PHE A 57 -8.06 -7.18 -17.33
CA PHE A 57 -6.64 -6.99 -17.03
C PHE A 57 -5.80 -7.72 -18.07
N ALA A 58 -4.99 -6.96 -18.81
CA ALA A 58 -4.17 -7.42 -19.92
C ALA A 58 -3.00 -8.31 -19.48
N TYR A 59 -3.30 -9.50 -18.97
CA TYR A 59 -2.34 -10.59 -18.84
C TYR A 59 -3.08 -11.93 -18.71
N CYS A 60 -3.26 -12.58 -19.84
CA CYS A 60 -3.45 -14.03 -19.93
C CYS A 60 -2.69 -14.51 -21.17
N VAL A 61 -1.54 -15.16 -20.96
CA VAL A 61 -0.85 -15.89 -22.02
C VAL A 61 -1.56 -17.22 -22.22
N GLU A 62 -2.39 -17.29 -23.26
CA GLU A 62 -2.83 -18.55 -23.84
C GLU A 62 -1.82 -18.93 -24.94
N VAL A 63 -0.98 -19.94 -24.69
CA VAL A 63 -0.15 -20.55 -25.75
C VAL A 63 -1.05 -21.51 -26.53
N ALA A 64 -1.73 -21.00 -27.55
CA ALA A 64 -2.34 -21.81 -28.59
C ALA A 64 -1.64 -21.48 -29.92
N GLY A 65 -0.86 -22.45 -30.42
CA GLY A 65 -0.16 -22.33 -31.69
C GLY A 65 -1.13 -22.20 -32.88
N GLY A 66 -0.78 -21.35 -33.84
CA GLY A 66 -1.47 -21.25 -35.11
C GLY A 66 -1.15 -19.94 -35.82
N GLY A 67 -0.22 -20.00 -36.77
CA GLY A 67 0.41 -18.83 -37.38
C GLY A 67 -0.51 -17.88 -38.15
N GLY A 68 -0.05 -16.64 -38.21
CA GLY A 68 -0.58 -15.58 -39.07
C GLY A 68 0.13 -14.28 -38.70
N GLY A 69 1.02 -13.81 -39.58
CA GLY A 69 1.92 -12.70 -39.29
C GLY A 69 1.21 -11.43 -38.83
N ALA A 70 1.59 -10.97 -37.64
CA ALA A 70 1.45 -9.61 -37.18
C ALA A 70 2.80 -9.19 -36.60
N ALA A 71 3.18 -7.93 -36.85
CA ALA A 71 4.39 -7.34 -36.33
C ALA A 71 4.50 -7.60 -34.82
N GLN A 72 5.67 -8.05 -34.40
CA GLN A 72 6.02 -8.20 -32.99
C GLN A 72 6.04 -6.80 -32.37
N GLU A 73 4.92 -6.42 -31.74
CA GLU A 73 4.98 -5.45 -30.65
C GLU A 73 5.57 -6.24 -29.48
N GLU A 74 6.81 -5.93 -29.17
CA GLU A 74 7.57 -6.49 -28.07
C GLU A 74 6.78 -6.21 -26.78
N GLU A 75 6.06 -7.21 -26.27
CA GLU A 75 5.30 -7.13 -25.02
C GLU A 75 6.31 -6.81 -23.92
N LYS A 76 6.36 -5.54 -23.49
CA LYS A 76 7.25 -5.09 -22.43
C LYS A 76 6.77 -5.74 -21.12
N VAL A 77 7.36 -6.88 -20.79
CA VAL A 77 7.15 -7.55 -19.51
C VAL A 77 7.56 -6.58 -18.39
N PHE A 78 6.69 -6.38 -17.41
CA PHE A 78 7.00 -5.57 -16.24
C PHE A 78 7.98 -6.34 -15.34
N ASP A 79 9.23 -5.90 -15.31
CA ASP A 79 10.27 -6.45 -14.44
C ASP A 79 10.30 -5.71 -13.11
N LEU A 80 9.63 -6.28 -12.10
CA LEU A 80 9.60 -5.70 -10.75
C LEU A 80 11.01 -5.55 -10.14
N GLY A 81 11.93 -6.47 -10.42
CA GLY A 81 13.29 -6.42 -9.90
C GLY A 81 14.08 -5.25 -10.47
N ALA A 82 14.00 -5.04 -11.79
CA ALA A 82 14.61 -3.88 -12.43
C ALA A 82 14.01 -2.55 -11.93
N GLU A 83 12.69 -2.49 -11.81
CA GLU A 83 11.97 -1.29 -11.38
C GLU A 83 12.24 -0.92 -9.91
N LEU A 84 12.35 -1.91 -9.02
CA LEU A 84 12.76 -1.70 -7.62
C LEU A 84 14.25 -1.35 -7.49
N ALA A 85 15.12 -1.94 -8.31
CA ALA A 85 16.53 -1.59 -8.34
C ALA A 85 16.76 -0.14 -8.78
N ALA A 86 15.88 0.40 -9.64
CA ALA A 86 15.91 1.80 -10.07
C ALA A 86 15.17 2.76 -9.13
N ALA A 87 14.53 2.27 -8.06
CA ALA A 87 13.72 3.09 -7.17
C ALA A 87 14.56 3.99 -6.24
N ASP A 88 13.98 5.12 -5.87
CA ASP A 88 14.56 6.14 -4.99
C ASP A 88 13.70 6.28 -3.73
N ALA A 89 14.22 5.79 -2.60
CA ALA A 89 13.52 5.82 -1.31
C ALA A 89 13.23 7.24 -0.82
N SER A 90 14.08 8.23 -1.13
CA SER A 90 13.84 9.63 -0.76
C SER A 90 12.71 10.25 -1.60
N ARG A 91 12.53 9.84 -2.85
CA ARG A 91 11.30 10.15 -3.62
C ARG A 91 10.09 9.46 -3.00
N GLY A 92 10.25 8.22 -2.58
CA GLY A 92 9.21 7.42 -1.93
C GLY A 92 8.69 8.08 -0.67
N GLU A 93 9.59 8.57 0.17
CA GLU A 93 9.26 9.33 1.38
C GLU A 93 8.37 10.54 1.07
N ARG A 94 8.65 11.27 -0.02
CA ARG A 94 7.83 12.44 -0.42
C ARG A 94 6.43 12.02 -0.86
N VAL A 95 6.31 10.94 -1.63
CA VAL A 95 5.01 10.39 -2.02
C VAL A 95 4.24 9.91 -0.78
N PHE A 96 4.91 9.18 0.12
CA PHE A 96 4.34 8.71 1.37
C PHE A 96 3.82 9.87 2.23
N LYS A 97 4.62 10.93 2.38
CA LYS A 97 4.23 12.16 3.09
C LYS A 97 3.00 12.83 2.49
N GLY A 98 2.84 12.80 1.17
CA GLY A 98 1.71 13.42 0.49
C GLY A 98 0.45 12.56 0.41
N GLN A 99 0.58 11.22 0.50
CA GLN A 99 -0.52 10.29 0.18
C GLN A 99 -0.91 9.36 1.34
N CYS A 100 -0.03 9.12 2.30
CA CYS A 100 -0.19 8.05 3.30
C CYS A 100 -0.30 8.58 4.73
N THR A 101 0.40 9.67 5.06
CA THR A 101 0.55 10.17 6.44
C THR A 101 -0.74 10.68 7.09
N THR A 102 -1.76 11.01 6.29
CA THR A 102 -3.09 11.34 6.83
C THR A 102 -3.71 10.17 7.58
N CYS A 103 -3.38 8.94 7.20
CA CYS A 103 -3.97 7.73 7.77
C CYS A 103 -2.95 6.85 8.48
N HIS A 104 -1.67 6.94 8.15
CA HIS A 104 -0.65 6.01 8.63
C HIS A 104 0.51 6.76 9.30
N THR A 105 1.05 6.14 10.34
CA THR A 105 2.34 6.49 10.93
C THR A 105 3.42 5.54 10.40
N ILE A 106 4.69 5.95 10.52
CA ILE A 106 5.83 5.20 9.97
C ILE A 106 6.98 5.01 10.96
N ASP A 107 7.02 5.81 12.04
CA ASP A 107 8.04 5.69 13.07
C ASP A 107 7.90 4.37 13.83
N ASP A 108 9.04 3.81 14.25
CA ASP A 108 9.07 2.58 15.04
C ASP A 108 8.31 2.75 16.37
N GLY A 109 7.43 1.81 16.67
CA GLY A 109 6.53 1.89 17.82
C GLY A 109 5.50 3.03 17.76
N GLY A 110 5.34 3.70 16.62
CA GLY A 110 4.36 4.76 16.42
C GLY A 110 2.90 4.28 16.60
N PRO A 111 1.97 5.18 16.96
CA PRO A 111 0.58 4.80 17.21
C PRO A 111 -0.15 4.42 15.92
N ASN A 112 -1.14 3.55 16.04
CA ASN A 112 -2.16 3.38 15.00
C ASN A 112 -2.99 4.67 14.88
N ALA A 113 -3.43 4.99 13.65
CA ALA A 113 -4.32 6.12 13.36
C ALA A 113 -5.56 5.59 12.61
N THR A 114 -6.05 6.31 11.59
CA THR A 114 -7.11 5.80 10.70
C THR A 114 -6.72 4.46 10.06
N GLY A 115 -5.42 4.29 9.75
CA GLY A 115 -4.79 3.04 9.36
C GLY A 115 -3.73 2.58 10.39
N PRO A 116 -3.22 1.34 10.27
CA PRO A 116 -2.18 0.82 11.14
C PRO A 116 -0.85 1.55 10.93
N ASN A 117 0.05 1.49 11.91
CA ASN A 117 1.44 1.86 11.70
C ASN A 117 2.09 0.95 10.63
N LEU A 118 2.91 1.56 9.77
CA LEU A 118 3.54 0.91 8.61
C LEU A 118 5.03 0.64 8.78
N HIS A 119 5.63 0.96 9.94
CA HIS A 119 6.98 0.53 10.27
C HIS A 119 7.06 -1.00 10.19
N GLY A 120 8.08 -1.56 9.54
CA GLY A 120 8.23 -3.00 9.43
C GLY A 120 7.11 -3.71 8.67
N VAL A 121 6.53 -3.07 7.64
CA VAL A 121 5.41 -3.67 6.88
C VAL A 121 5.87 -4.68 5.84
N VAL A 122 7.08 -4.54 5.28
CA VAL A 122 7.56 -5.46 4.25
C VAL A 122 7.74 -6.86 4.84
N ASP A 123 7.22 -7.87 4.14
CA ASP A 123 7.15 -9.29 4.54
C ASP A 123 6.36 -9.57 5.84
N ARG A 124 5.71 -8.56 6.43
CA ARG A 124 4.80 -8.79 7.57
C ARG A 124 3.54 -9.50 7.09
N PRO A 125 2.95 -10.42 7.89
CA PRO A 125 1.64 -11.00 7.59
C PRO A 125 0.58 -9.90 7.36
N LYS A 126 -0.25 -10.09 6.34
CA LYS A 126 -1.32 -9.14 6.03
C LYS A 126 -2.31 -9.10 7.20
N ALA A 127 -2.86 -7.91 7.44
CA ALA A 127 -3.84 -7.68 8.50
C ALA A 127 -3.40 -8.12 9.92
N SER A 128 -2.11 -7.99 10.26
CA SER A 128 -1.56 -8.49 11.52
C SER A 128 -0.94 -7.44 12.46
N HIS A 129 -1.02 -6.14 12.14
CA HIS A 129 -0.42 -5.13 13.01
C HIS A 129 -1.15 -5.11 14.37
N PRO A 130 -0.43 -5.20 15.50
CA PRO A 130 -1.05 -5.23 16.81
C PRO A 130 -1.95 -4.01 17.07
N GLY A 131 -3.09 -4.28 17.72
CA GLY A 131 -4.02 -3.23 18.16
C GLY A 131 -4.75 -2.48 17.05
N PHE A 132 -4.68 -2.93 15.79
CA PHE A 132 -5.48 -2.37 14.70
C PHE A 132 -6.62 -3.30 14.31
N SER A 133 -7.81 -2.73 14.05
CA SER A 133 -8.98 -3.49 13.60
C SER A 133 -9.08 -3.45 12.08
N TYR A 134 -8.93 -4.61 11.44
CA TYR A 134 -8.94 -4.72 9.98
C TYR A 134 -10.33 -5.04 9.44
N SER A 135 -10.58 -4.62 8.20
CA SER A 135 -11.75 -5.09 7.43
C SER A 135 -11.68 -6.59 7.20
N ALA A 136 -12.83 -7.28 7.23
CA ALA A 136 -12.92 -8.70 6.89
C ALA A 136 -12.35 -8.99 5.48
N ALA A 137 -12.49 -8.05 4.53
CA ALA A 137 -11.95 -8.17 3.19
C ALA A 137 -10.41 -8.36 3.20
N LEU A 138 -9.68 -7.44 3.84
CA LEU A 138 -8.22 -7.54 3.91
C LEU A 138 -7.75 -8.73 4.78
N SER A 139 -8.44 -9.00 5.89
CA SER A 139 -8.13 -10.16 6.75
C SER A 139 -8.31 -11.50 6.03
N GLY A 140 -9.21 -11.56 5.04
CA GLY A 140 -9.46 -12.76 4.25
C GLY A 140 -8.43 -13.05 3.16
N VAL A 141 -7.55 -12.09 2.81
CA VAL A 141 -6.55 -12.27 1.73
C VAL A 141 -5.45 -13.24 2.16
N GLY A 142 -4.95 -13.12 3.39
CA GLY A 142 -3.84 -13.93 3.90
C GLY A 142 -2.48 -13.66 3.25
N GLY A 143 -1.47 -14.44 3.67
CA GLY A 143 -0.08 -14.30 3.23
C GLY A 143 0.64 -13.08 3.84
N ASN A 144 1.80 -12.75 3.27
CA ASN A 144 2.67 -11.65 3.71
C ASN A 144 2.63 -10.48 2.72
N TRP A 145 3.08 -9.31 3.14
CA TRP A 145 3.30 -8.16 2.25
C TRP A 145 4.62 -8.29 1.48
N THR A 146 4.63 -9.13 0.44
CA THR A 146 5.75 -9.19 -0.51
C THR A 146 5.80 -7.91 -1.35
N TYR A 147 6.89 -7.70 -2.09
CA TYR A 147 7.01 -6.54 -2.98
C TYR A 147 5.98 -6.54 -4.11
N GLU A 148 5.68 -7.72 -4.64
CA GLU A 148 4.63 -7.94 -5.66
C GLU A 148 3.26 -7.58 -5.08
N ASP A 149 2.96 -8.07 -3.87
CA ASP A 149 1.68 -7.80 -3.21
C ASP A 149 1.53 -6.33 -2.85
N LEU A 150 2.60 -5.67 -2.41
CA LEU A 150 2.61 -4.22 -2.16
C LEU A 150 2.41 -3.43 -3.47
N ASN A 151 3.03 -3.85 -4.58
CA ASN A 151 2.82 -3.22 -5.88
C ASN A 151 1.35 -3.33 -6.33
N HIS A 152 0.75 -4.51 -6.23
CA HIS A 152 -0.67 -4.71 -6.58
C HIS A 152 -1.60 -3.95 -5.64
N TRP A 153 -1.35 -4.01 -4.32
CA TRP A 153 -2.13 -3.29 -3.32
C TRP A 153 -2.11 -1.78 -3.56
N LEU A 154 -0.92 -1.21 -3.77
CA LEU A 154 -0.77 0.22 -4.00
C LEU A 154 -1.31 0.65 -5.36
N THR A 155 -1.44 -0.25 -6.35
CA THR A 155 -2.05 0.07 -7.65
C THR A 155 -3.54 0.37 -7.49
N ASN A 156 -4.27 -0.49 -6.77
CA ASN A 156 -5.70 -0.31 -6.50
C ASN A 156 -6.13 -1.16 -5.29
N PRO A 157 -6.16 -0.58 -4.07
CA PRO A 157 -6.54 -1.33 -2.86
C PRO A 157 -7.95 -1.91 -2.93
N GLY A 158 -8.88 -1.17 -3.53
CA GLY A 158 -10.28 -1.59 -3.67
C GLY A 158 -10.48 -2.77 -4.61
N ALA A 159 -9.64 -2.90 -5.64
CA ALA A 159 -9.63 -4.06 -6.51
C ALA A 159 -8.89 -5.25 -5.86
N TYR A 160 -7.78 -4.98 -5.17
CA TYR A 160 -6.97 -6.02 -4.52
C TYR A 160 -7.74 -6.71 -3.38
N ALA A 161 -8.40 -5.95 -2.51
CA ALA A 161 -9.26 -6.48 -1.46
C ALA A 161 -10.62 -5.79 -1.50
N ARG A 162 -11.55 -6.32 -2.30
CA ARG A 162 -12.90 -5.76 -2.46
C ARG A 162 -13.64 -5.72 -1.14
N GLY A 163 -13.99 -4.51 -0.69
CA GLY A 163 -14.58 -4.25 0.63
C GLY A 163 -13.57 -3.85 1.71
N THR A 164 -12.32 -3.57 1.33
CA THR A 164 -11.33 -2.96 2.25
C THR A 164 -11.83 -1.64 2.81
N SER A 165 -11.51 -1.37 4.08
CA SER A 165 -11.78 -0.07 4.72
C SER A 165 -10.77 1.01 4.34
N MET A 166 -9.70 0.68 3.62
CA MET A 166 -8.74 1.67 3.11
C MET A 166 -9.33 2.41 1.91
N SER A 167 -9.87 3.60 2.14
CA SER A 167 -10.40 4.48 1.10
C SER A 167 -9.27 5.23 0.37
N PHE A 168 -8.52 4.51 -0.46
CA PHE A 168 -7.44 5.07 -1.27
C PHE A 168 -7.58 4.63 -2.73
N ALA A 169 -7.44 5.57 -3.67
CA ALA A 169 -7.65 5.31 -5.11
C ALA A 169 -6.50 4.54 -5.79
N GLY A 170 -5.36 4.43 -5.11
CA GLY A 170 -4.14 3.83 -5.63
C GLY A 170 -3.17 4.83 -6.28
N LEU A 171 -1.93 4.39 -6.44
CA LEU A 171 -0.83 5.08 -7.10
C LEU A 171 -0.70 4.54 -8.53
N ARG A 172 -1.15 5.33 -9.51
CA ARG A 172 -1.20 4.90 -10.92
C ARG A 172 0.16 4.85 -11.61
N LYS A 173 1.11 5.66 -11.17
CA LYS A 173 2.44 5.71 -11.75
C LYS A 173 3.32 4.65 -11.11
N ASP A 174 3.91 3.78 -11.94
CA ASP A 174 4.77 2.69 -11.49
C ASP A 174 5.95 3.22 -10.69
N ALA A 175 6.62 4.26 -11.19
CA ALA A 175 7.72 4.91 -10.49
C ALA A 175 7.34 5.40 -9.08
N ASP A 176 6.14 5.96 -8.89
CA ASP A 176 5.69 6.39 -7.55
C ASP A 176 5.48 5.20 -6.63
N ARG A 177 4.92 4.09 -7.14
CA ARG A 177 4.78 2.84 -6.36
C ARG A 177 6.12 2.26 -5.97
N MET A 178 7.04 2.11 -6.92
CA MET A 178 8.36 1.54 -6.66
C MET A 178 9.13 2.36 -5.63
N ASN A 179 9.09 3.69 -5.76
CA ASN A 179 9.71 4.59 -4.80
C ASN A 179 9.09 4.43 -3.39
N VAL A 180 7.75 4.37 -3.27
CA VAL A 180 7.09 4.15 -1.97
C VAL A 180 7.45 2.78 -1.39
N ILE A 181 7.49 1.73 -2.21
CA ILE A 181 7.87 0.39 -1.76
C ILE A 181 9.32 0.38 -1.26
N ALA A 182 10.24 1.04 -1.97
CA ALA A 182 11.62 1.19 -1.53
C ALA A 182 11.73 1.98 -0.22
N TYR A 183 10.90 3.02 -0.04
CA TYR A 183 10.81 3.72 1.22
C TYR A 183 10.30 2.80 2.35
N LEU A 184 9.20 2.06 2.15
CA LEU A 184 8.69 1.11 3.15
C LEU A 184 9.71 0.01 3.50
N ALA A 185 10.50 -0.45 2.53
CA ALA A 185 11.61 -1.36 2.77
C ALA A 185 12.69 -0.73 3.65
N SER A 186 13.05 0.54 3.42
CA SER A 186 13.99 1.26 4.28
C SER A 186 13.49 1.47 5.72
N GLN A 187 12.17 1.45 5.92
CA GLN A 187 11.49 1.53 7.21
C GLN A 187 11.16 0.14 7.78
N THR A 188 11.75 -0.92 7.23
CA THR A 188 11.55 -2.30 7.70
C THR A 188 12.86 -2.87 8.20
N PRO A 189 12.98 -3.15 9.52
CA PRO A 189 14.15 -3.83 10.05
C PRO A 189 14.36 -5.19 9.39
N ASN A 190 15.56 -5.46 8.89
CA ASN A 190 15.91 -6.68 8.17
C ASN A 190 14.97 -6.97 6.98
N ALA A 191 14.62 -5.94 6.21
CA ALA A 191 13.86 -6.13 4.97
C ALA A 191 14.50 -7.20 4.08
N ILE A 192 13.65 -8.05 3.49
CA ILE A 192 14.09 -9.00 2.45
C ILE A 192 14.75 -8.23 1.29
N PRO A 193 15.78 -8.76 0.63
CA PRO A 193 16.39 -8.08 -0.50
C PRO A 193 15.37 -7.95 -1.65
N PHE A 194 15.50 -6.89 -2.45
CA PHE A 194 14.70 -6.76 -3.67
C PHE A 194 14.92 -7.96 -4.60
N PRO A 195 13.88 -8.39 -5.35
CA PRO A 195 14.03 -9.44 -6.34
C PRO A 195 15.07 -9.02 -7.37
N ALA A 196 15.86 -9.99 -7.84
CA ALA A 196 16.79 -9.73 -8.94
C ALA A 196 15.99 -9.33 -10.19
N PRO A 197 16.50 -8.39 -11.01
CA PRO A 197 15.96 -8.13 -12.33
C PRO A 197 15.85 -9.45 -13.12
N LEU A 198 14.78 -9.58 -13.89
CA LEU A 198 14.67 -10.67 -14.85
C LEU A 198 15.90 -10.61 -15.75
N ALA A 199 16.54 -11.76 -15.97
CA ALA A 199 17.64 -11.83 -16.91
C ALA A 199 17.11 -11.28 -18.24
N ALA A 200 17.75 -10.25 -18.78
CA ALA A 200 17.46 -9.80 -20.13
C ALA A 200 17.65 -11.03 -21.01
N ASP A 201 16.56 -11.56 -21.56
CA ASP A 201 16.60 -12.76 -22.40
C ASP A 201 17.58 -12.48 -23.53
N GLY A 202 18.79 -13.02 -23.37
CA GLY A 202 19.82 -12.97 -24.37
C GLY A 202 19.36 -13.86 -25.49
N GLY A 203 18.80 -13.25 -26.54
CA GLY A 203 18.85 -13.85 -27.86
C GLY A 203 20.30 -14.33 -28.09
N ASP A 204 20.42 -15.65 -28.23
CA ASP A 204 21.64 -16.44 -28.48
C ASP A 204 22.94 -15.63 -28.53
N ALA A 205 23.65 -15.60 -27.39
CA ALA A 205 25.08 -15.33 -27.37
C ALA A 205 25.77 -16.53 -26.72
N ALA A 206 26.23 -17.43 -27.59
CA ALA A 206 27.16 -18.50 -27.25
C ALA A 206 28.35 -17.99 -26.43
N PRO A 207 28.92 -18.83 -25.53
CA PRO A 207 29.92 -18.39 -24.58
C PRO A 207 31.25 -18.11 -25.30
N ALA A 208 31.74 -16.88 -25.19
CA ALA A 208 33.14 -16.59 -25.43
C ALA A 208 33.92 -17.01 -24.18
N GLU A 209 34.43 -18.23 -24.20
CA GLU A 209 35.52 -18.66 -23.33
C GLU A 209 36.75 -17.77 -23.57
N GLY A 210 37.33 -17.28 -22.48
CA GLY A 210 38.49 -16.42 -22.49
C GLY A 210 39.07 -16.26 -21.09
N GLU A 211 39.48 -17.38 -20.49
CA GLU A 211 40.28 -17.41 -19.27
C GLU A 211 41.71 -16.94 -19.59
N ALA A 212 42.20 -15.92 -18.85
CA ALA A 212 43.56 -15.90 -18.28
C ALA A 212 43.78 -14.63 -17.44
N ALA A 213 43.72 -14.77 -16.11
CA ALA A 213 44.57 -14.04 -15.17
C ALA A 213 45.93 -14.79 -15.02
N PRO A 214 46.92 -14.38 -14.19
CA PRO A 214 47.06 -13.19 -13.36
C PRO A 214 48.46 -12.53 -13.42
N ALA A 215 48.66 -11.40 -12.72
CA ALA A 215 49.98 -10.99 -12.24
C ALA A 215 49.86 -10.33 -10.86
N GLU A 216 50.30 -11.07 -9.83
CA GLU A 216 50.80 -10.55 -8.55
C GLU A 216 52.23 -10.01 -8.77
N GLY A 217 52.85 -9.14 -7.97
CA GLY A 217 52.55 -8.56 -6.66
C GLY A 217 53.65 -7.54 -6.33
N GLY A 218 53.59 -6.92 -5.14
CA GLY A 218 54.67 -6.07 -4.62
C GLY A 218 54.25 -5.25 -3.41
N GLU A 219 54.86 -5.55 -2.27
CA GLU A 219 54.34 -5.45 -0.91
C GLU A 219 54.85 -4.23 -0.08
N ALA A 220 54.02 -3.84 0.89
CA ALA A 220 54.23 -3.20 2.21
C ALA A 220 55.19 -2.03 2.46
N ALA A 221 54.68 -1.03 3.21
CA ALA A 221 55.20 -0.69 4.55
C ALA A 221 54.29 0.34 5.29
N ALA A 222 53.76 -0.05 6.45
CA ALA A 222 53.50 0.81 7.62
C ALA A 222 54.54 0.42 8.70
N PRO A 223 54.70 1.08 9.87
CA PRO A 223 53.89 2.15 10.50
C PRO A 223 54.73 3.30 11.13
N ALA A 224 54.09 4.33 11.71
CA ALA A 224 54.57 5.01 12.92
C ALA A 224 53.55 6.05 13.44
N GLU A 225 53.49 6.12 14.76
CA GLU A 225 52.56 6.81 15.65
C GLU A 225 53.08 8.21 16.07
N GLU A 226 52.16 9.03 16.58
CA GLU A 226 52.29 10.07 17.61
C GLU A 226 53.22 11.30 17.39
N THR A 227 52.64 12.50 17.49
CA THR A 227 52.97 13.49 18.55
C THR A 227 52.15 14.77 18.41
N ALA A 228 51.43 15.12 19.48
CA ALA A 228 51.06 16.50 19.79
C ALA A 228 52.31 17.31 20.19
N PRO A 229 52.21 18.65 20.25
CA PRO A 229 52.25 19.22 21.60
C PRO A 229 51.24 20.32 21.86
N ALA A 230 51.03 20.50 23.16
CA ALA A 230 50.09 21.34 23.84
C ALA A 230 50.61 22.76 24.14
N GLY A 231 49.70 23.60 24.64
CA GLY A 231 49.95 24.78 25.46
C GLY A 231 48.92 25.89 25.19
N GLY A 232 47.95 26.24 26.04
CA GLY A 232 47.75 25.96 27.46
C GLY A 232 47.81 27.26 28.29
N VAL A 233 46.67 27.70 28.80
CA VAL A 233 46.46 28.52 30.03
C VAL A 233 44.93 28.66 30.19
N ALA A 234 44.24 27.86 31.03
CA ALA A 234 44.16 27.90 32.51
C ALA A 234 43.41 29.17 33.00
N ASP A 235 42.49 29.19 33.96
CA ASP A 235 42.02 28.23 34.97
C ASP A 235 40.71 28.78 35.60
N ALA A 236 40.05 27.94 36.41
CA ALA A 236 39.14 28.26 37.52
C ALA A 236 37.65 28.49 37.20
N ALA A 237 36.72 28.00 38.00
CA ALA A 237 36.70 26.97 39.03
C ALA A 237 35.21 26.73 39.38
N THR A 238 34.84 25.45 39.48
CA THR A 238 33.95 24.86 40.49
C THR A 238 32.50 25.35 40.68
N ASP A 239 31.67 24.33 40.91
CA ASP A 239 30.43 24.31 41.70
C ASP A 239 29.10 24.30 40.93
N THR A 240 28.14 23.54 41.47
CA THR A 240 26.73 23.36 41.05
C THR A 240 26.41 22.34 39.94
N VAL A 241 26.74 21.06 40.18
CA VAL A 241 25.72 20.02 39.96
C VAL A 241 24.87 20.00 41.23
N GLN A 242 23.63 20.50 41.14
CA GLN A 242 22.46 20.21 41.99
C GLN A 242 21.54 21.43 42.09
N GLU A 243 20.91 21.83 40.98
CA GLU A 243 19.67 22.62 41.01
C GLU A 243 18.86 22.41 39.73
N ALA A 244 18.16 21.27 39.65
CA ALA A 244 16.95 21.09 38.83
C ALA A 244 16.19 19.79 39.21
N ALA A 245 16.34 19.33 40.45
CA ALA A 245 15.64 18.16 40.99
C ALA A 245 15.30 18.39 42.47
N ALA A 246 14.59 19.49 42.78
CA ALA A 246 13.92 19.73 44.06
C ALA A 246 13.08 21.04 44.02
N ALA A 247 12.17 21.19 43.06
CA ALA A 247 11.18 22.28 43.09
C ALA A 247 10.03 22.05 42.09
N VAL A 248 9.25 20.98 42.26
CA VAL A 248 7.81 20.91 41.93
C VAL A 248 7.22 19.65 42.59
N THR A 249 7.38 19.57 43.90
CA THR A 249 6.56 18.73 44.78
C THR A 249 5.92 19.66 45.81
N ASP A 250 5.01 20.53 45.37
CA ASP A 250 4.12 21.28 46.27
C ASP A 250 2.85 21.86 45.58
N ALA A 251 2.29 21.17 44.59
CA ALA A 251 1.04 21.62 43.96
C ALA A 251 0.14 20.46 43.49
N ALA A 252 0.09 19.38 44.27
CA ALA A 252 -0.88 18.29 44.09
C ALA A 252 -1.10 17.53 45.41
N SER A 253 -1.44 18.23 46.50
CA SER A 253 -2.00 17.59 47.70
C SER A 253 -3.11 18.39 48.39
N ASP A 254 -3.69 19.40 47.72
CA ASP A 254 -4.83 20.20 48.22
C ASP A 254 -6.08 20.06 47.32
N ALA A 255 -6.40 18.81 46.94
CA ALA A 255 -7.67 18.49 46.27
C ALA A 255 -8.16 17.06 46.55
N ALA A 256 -7.78 16.48 47.69
CA ALA A 256 -8.26 15.16 48.14
C ALA A 256 -8.52 15.08 49.66
N GLY A 257 -8.80 16.22 50.31
CA GLY A 257 -9.09 16.30 51.76
C GLY A 257 -10.48 16.87 52.11
N ALA A 258 -11.30 17.26 51.13
CA ALA A 258 -12.54 18.01 51.38
C ALA A 258 -13.84 17.20 51.13
N VAL A 259 -13.82 15.88 51.32
CA VAL A 259 -15.04 15.03 51.21
C VAL A 259 -15.21 13.98 52.33
N THR A 260 -14.44 14.03 53.42
CA THR A 260 -14.60 13.06 54.53
C THR A 260 -14.88 13.67 55.91
N GLU A 261 -15.27 14.94 56.00
CA GLU A 261 -15.73 15.56 57.26
C GLU A 261 -17.15 16.17 57.11
N ALA A 262 -18.09 15.38 56.59
CA ALA A 262 -19.51 15.75 56.54
C ALA A 262 -20.44 14.52 56.73
N ALA A 263 -20.01 13.53 57.52
CA ALA A 263 -20.82 12.33 57.78
C ALA A 263 -20.61 11.73 59.19
N SER A 264 -20.36 12.57 60.21
CA SER A 264 -20.32 12.12 61.61
C SER A 264 -21.18 12.95 62.57
N ASP A 265 -22.01 13.88 62.08
CA ASP A 265 -22.92 14.68 62.92
C ASP A 265 -24.40 14.48 62.52
N ALA A 266 -24.78 13.20 62.37
CA ALA A 266 -26.16 12.78 62.19
C ALA A 266 -26.42 11.41 62.83
N VAL A 267 -26.26 11.33 64.16
CA VAL A 267 -26.99 10.43 65.08
C VAL A 267 -27.26 11.19 66.37
#